data_AF-N6VXD2-F1
#
_entry.id   AF-N6VXD2-F1
#
_cell.length_a   1.000
_cell.length_b   1.000
_cell.length_c   1.000
_cell.angle_alpha   90.00
_cell.angle_beta   90.00
_cell.angle_gamma   90.00
#
_symmetry.space_group_name_H-M   'P 1'
#
loop_
_entity.id
_entity.type
_entity.pdbx_description
1 polymer ?
#
loop_
_entity_poly.entity_id
_entity_poly.type
_entity_poly.pdbx_seq_one_letter_code
_entity_poly.pdbx_strand_id
1 'polypeptide(L)'
;MVDPDKIKKLKERSKKSIKSANITHYLLIIIIVIFGVFTVYIVYSNMASQKEKTVPVEIGINLEKQKTSAINSLNQMFSKYPDDPMLGVYRNEILSATSPNEIKDVLNRAAEYIKLKEYKENIKNQIKNICGDFYYQSKYALKMVGEIDKAKTIDEISNIYNKYYPYLYNEIRDFYVNKYITEYSQAQYLRVISDGNERLYSYIEFVDFIKNLDLESLKKLKVYEVKMVYIILPILAKNCGDIPKPGSKVIIYKLSGKNSSKITEGIITKGYIIVPDISYSESSSKSVSLNDNGETESASETKSVTYSLKGINFILHSAVIGKLNYYEVLQKLKNYGYRLNEIEDKTGIFDDKLVYLLELKVPSDKVNNLLGLSDKEVAIAKIK
;
A
#
# COMPACT_ATOMS: atom_id res chain seq x y z
N MET A 1 26.56 -27.47 -4.04
CA MET A 1 25.36 -27.18 -4.86
C MET A 1 24.14 -27.48 -4.02
N VAL A 2 23.26 -26.50 -3.83
CA VAL A 2 22.02 -26.66 -3.04
C VAL A 2 20.93 -27.20 -3.97
N ASP A 3 20.29 -28.28 -3.53
CA ASP A 3 19.26 -29.03 -4.27
C ASP A 3 18.01 -28.15 -4.59
N PRO A 4 17.71 -27.90 -5.88
CA PRO A 4 16.61 -27.04 -6.31
C PRO A 4 15.23 -27.49 -5.79
N ASP A 5 15.04 -28.80 -5.57
CA ASP A 5 13.77 -29.35 -5.12
C ASP A 5 13.53 -29.16 -3.61
N LYS A 6 14.61 -29.03 -2.82
CA LYS A 6 14.51 -28.60 -1.42
C LYS A 6 14.11 -27.13 -1.29
N ILE A 7 14.58 -26.26 -2.19
CA ILE A 7 14.19 -24.84 -2.22
C ILE A 7 12.73 -24.67 -2.67
N LYS A 8 12.28 -25.50 -3.63
CA LYS A 8 10.87 -25.52 -4.08
C LYS A 8 9.91 -25.98 -2.96
N LYS A 9 10.26 -27.04 -2.22
CA LYS A 9 9.47 -27.50 -1.05
C LYS A 9 9.45 -26.51 0.11
N LEU A 10 10.51 -25.72 0.30
CA LEU A 10 10.52 -24.63 1.28
C LEU A 10 9.65 -23.44 0.85
N LYS A 11 9.58 -23.13 -0.45
CA LYS A 11 8.67 -22.11 -1.01
C LYS A 11 7.20 -22.53 -1.05
N GLU A 12 6.91 -23.82 -1.18
CA GLU A 12 5.53 -24.33 -1.17
C GLU A 12 4.97 -24.48 0.25
N ARG A 13 5.80 -24.78 1.25
CA ARG A 13 5.35 -24.81 2.66
C ARG A 13 5.07 -23.43 3.26
N SER A 14 5.62 -22.34 2.72
CA SER A 14 5.30 -20.98 3.19
C SER A 14 4.06 -20.34 2.53
N LYS A 15 3.45 -21.03 1.55
CA LYS A 15 2.23 -20.58 0.83
C LYS A 15 0.93 -21.26 1.27
N LYS A 16 0.92 -21.95 2.41
CA LYS A 16 -0.35 -22.22 3.09
C LYS A 16 -0.78 -20.95 3.80
N SER A 17 -1.55 -20.14 3.08
CA SER A 17 -2.47 -19.16 3.66
C SER A 17 -3.18 -19.82 4.84
N ILE A 18 -2.79 -19.43 6.04
CA ILE A 18 -3.65 -19.57 7.21
C ILE A 18 -4.81 -18.64 6.87
N LYS A 19 -5.93 -19.22 6.43
CA LYS A 19 -7.22 -18.55 6.50
C LYS A 19 -7.30 -18.00 7.92
N SER A 20 -7.25 -16.67 8.06
CA SER A 20 -7.42 -15.99 9.33
C SER A 20 -8.87 -16.18 9.77
N ALA A 21 -9.19 -17.38 10.24
CA ALA A 21 -10.46 -17.70 10.83
C ALA A 21 -10.56 -16.91 12.13
N ASN A 22 -11.19 -15.74 12.09
CA ASN A 22 -11.94 -15.11 13.18
C ASN A 22 -11.39 -15.25 14.62
N ILE A 23 -10.07 -15.23 14.80
CA ILE A 23 -9.43 -15.30 16.13
C ILE A 23 -9.83 -14.08 16.98
N THR A 24 -10.04 -12.92 16.35
CA THR A 24 -10.56 -11.72 17.00
C THR A 24 -11.99 -11.87 17.51
N HIS A 25 -12.85 -12.65 16.83
CA HIS A 25 -14.24 -12.87 17.25
C HIS A 25 -14.32 -13.84 18.43
N TYR A 26 -13.50 -14.90 18.44
CA TYR A 26 -13.42 -15.83 19.58
C TYR A 26 -12.79 -15.18 20.81
N LEU A 27 -11.75 -14.34 20.65
CA LEU A 27 -11.15 -13.59 21.77
C LEU A 27 -12.14 -12.59 22.40
N LEU A 28 -12.99 -11.94 21.60
CA LEU A 28 -13.99 -10.97 22.10
C LEU A 28 -15.16 -11.67 22.82
N ILE A 29 -15.63 -12.81 22.30
CA ILE A 29 -16.62 -13.66 22.97
C ILE A 29 -16.07 -14.16 24.31
N ILE A 30 -14.79 -14.57 24.36
CA ILE A 30 -14.14 -15.02 25.60
C ILE A 30 -14.04 -13.89 26.64
N ILE A 31 -13.66 -12.66 26.25
CA ILE A 31 -13.55 -11.52 27.18
C ILE A 31 -14.93 -11.12 27.77
N ILE A 32 -15.99 -11.15 26.95
CA ILE A 32 -17.36 -10.82 27.38
C ILE A 32 -17.95 -11.92 28.28
N VAL A 33 -17.67 -13.19 27.99
CA VAL A 33 -18.08 -14.32 28.84
C VAL A 33 -17.33 -14.30 30.18
N ILE A 34 -16.04 -13.95 30.21
CA ILE A 34 -15.26 -13.86 31.47
C ILE A 34 -15.82 -12.75 32.39
N PHE A 35 -16.13 -11.55 31.88
CA PHE A 35 -16.68 -10.46 32.72
C PHE A 35 -18.13 -10.70 33.18
N GLY A 36 -18.96 -11.31 32.33
CA GLY A 36 -20.33 -11.69 32.70
C GLY A 36 -20.38 -12.83 33.73
N VAL A 37 -19.47 -13.81 33.62
CA VAL A 37 -19.38 -14.91 34.58
C VAL A 37 -18.78 -14.43 35.92
N PHE A 38 -17.83 -13.49 35.92
CA PHE A 38 -17.19 -12.99 37.15
C PHE A 38 -18.15 -12.21 38.05
N THR A 39 -19.07 -11.43 37.47
CA THR A 39 -20.08 -10.67 38.23
C THR A 39 -21.18 -11.59 38.78
N VAL A 40 -21.62 -12.58 38.01
CA VAL A 40 -22.57 -13.62 38.48
C VAL A 40 -21.94 -14.52 39.56
N TYR A 41 -20.64 -14.83 39.46
CA TYR A 41 -19.91 -15.64 40.44
C TYR A 41 -19.78 -14.96 41.81
N ILE A 42 -19.49 -13.65 41.85
CA ILE A 42 -19.45 -12.86 43.10
C ILE A 42 -20.85 -12.80 43.76
N VAL A 43 -21.91 -12.73 42.97
CA VAL A 43 -23.30 -12.77 43.46
C VAL A 43 -23.66 -14.18 43.99
N TYR A 44 -23.23 -15.24 43.30
CA TYR A 44 -23.50 -16.62 43.70
C TYR A 44 -22.74 -17.03 44.97
N SER A 45 -21.48 -16.61 45.13
CA SER A 45 -20.69 -16.90 46.33
C SER A 45 -21.27 -16.24 47.58
N ASN A 46 -21.81 -15.03 47.47
CA ASN A 46 -22.43 -14.32 48.59
C ASN A 46 -23.81 -14.88 48.98
N MET A 47 -24.55 -15.49 48.04
CA MET A 47 -25.85 -16.13 48.31
C MET A 47 -25.71 -17.56 48.86
N ALA A 48 -24.68 -18.31 48.47
CA ALA A 48 -24.47 -19.68 48.93
C ALA A 48 -24.07 -19.77 50.42
N SER A 49 -23.47 -18.72 50.98
CA SER A 49 -23.02 -18.67 52.38
C SER A 49 -24.14 -18.53 53.43
N GLN A 50 -25.41 -18.41 53.02
CA GLN A 50 -26.55 -18.28 53.94
C GLN A 50 -27.40 -19.54 54.08
N LYS A 51 -26.96 -20.66 53.48
CA LYS A 51 -27.61 -21.96 53.66
C LYS A 51 -27.16 -22.64 54.95
N GLU A 52 -27.57 -22.11 56.10
CA GLU A 52 -27.76 -22.95 57.29
C GLU A 52 -28.59 -22.23 58.36
N LYS A 53 -29.72 -22.89 58.71
CA LYS A 53 -30.62 -22.70 59.87
C LYS A 53 -31.90 -21.87 59.68
N THR A 54 -32.92 -22.39 60.34
CA THR A 54 -34.38 -22.35 60.13
C THR A 54 -35.12 -21.38 61.06
N VAL A 55 -36.31 -20.90 60.63
CA VAL A 55 -37.60 -20.66 61.37
C VAL A 55 -38.35 -19.41 60.82
N PRO A 56 -39.70 -19.40 60.71
CA PRO A 56 -40.44 -18.61 59.70
C PRO A 56 -40.69 -17.12 59.99
N VAL A 57 -40.17 -16.55 61.08
CA VAL A 57 -40.25 -15.10 61.38
C VAL A 57 -39.03 -14.34 60.82
N GLU A 58 -37.95 -15.04 60.48
CA GLU A 58 -36.71 -14.48 59.92
C GLU A 58 -36.75 -14.30 58.38
N ILE A 59 -37.76 -14.88 57.72
CA ILE A 59 -37.90 -14.90 56.25
C ILE A 59 -38.16 -13.48 55.71
N GLY A 60 -38.94 -12.66 56.40
CA GLY A 60 -39.24 -11.29 55.98
C GLY A 60 -38.02 -10.36 56.02
N ILE A 61 -37.21 -10.45 57.08
CA ILE A 61 -35.98 -9.64 57.24
C ILE A 61 -34.90 -10.08 56.23
N ASN A 62 -34.82 -11.38 55.94
CA ASN A 62 -33.90 -11.90 54.94
C ASN A 62 -34.32 -11.47 53.51
N LEU A 63 -35.61 -11.51 53.18
CA LEU A 63 -36.10 -11.09 51.87
C LEU A 63 -35.88 -9.59 51.61
N GLU A 64 -36.15 -8.71 52.57
CA GLU A 64 -35.94 -7.26 52.40
C GLU A 64 -34.44 -6.90 52.25
N LYS A 65 -33.55 -7.60 52.96
CA LYS A 65 -32.10 -7.48 52.74
C LYS A 65 -31.71 -7.95 51.33
N GLN A 66 -32.28 -9.05 50.85
CA GLN A 66 -32.03 -9.54 49.49
C GLN A 66 -32.54 -8.57 48.42
N LYS A 67 -33.71 -7.95 48.60
CA LYS A 67 -34.23 -6.90 47.71
C LYS A 67 -33.28 -5.72 47.63
N THR A 68 -32.78 -5.23 48.77
CA THR A 68 -31.81 -4.12 48.81
C THR A 68 -30.53 -4.46 48.05
N SER A 69 -29.98 -5.65 48.28
CA SER A 69 -28.79 -6.13 47.56
C SER A 69 -29.03 -6.31 46.05
N ALA A 70 -30.20 -6.82 45.68
CA ALA A 70 -30.61 -6.99 44.30
C ALA A 70 -30.79 -5.64 43.59
N ILE A 71 -31.36 -4.63 44.24
CA ILE A 71 -31.48 -3.27 43.70
C ILE A 71 -30.10 -2.64 43.47
N ASN A 72 -29.16 -2.82 44.40
CA ASN A 72 -27.78 -2.35 44.20
C ASN A 72 -27.11 -3.04 43.01
N SER A 73 -27.31 -4.36 42.88
CA SER A 73 -26.79 -5.14 41.75
C SER A 73 -27.41 -4.70 40.42
N LEU A 74 -28.73 -4.45 40.42
CA LEU A 74 -29.47 -3.92 39.27
C LEU A 74 -28.93 -2.54 38.86
N ASN A 75 -28.74 -1.62 39.80
CA ASN A 75 -28.17 -0.31 39.54
C ASN A 75 -26.75 -0.41 38.96
N GLN A 76 -25.95 -1.38 39.42
CA GLN A 76 -24.62 -1.63 38.87
C GLN A 76 -24.68 -2.15 37.42
N MET A 77 -25.59 -3.09 37.11
CA MET A 77 -25.82 -3.58 35.74
C MET A 77 -26.22 -2.46 34.78
N PHE A 78 -27.04 -1.52 35.25
CA PHE A 78 -27.52 -0.37 34.49
C PHE A 78 -26.61 0.87 34.59
N SER A 79 -25.41 0.75 35.16
CA SER A 79 -24.52 1.92 35.37
C SER A 79 -24.16 2.68 34.09
N LYS A 80 -24.11 2.01 32.94
CA LYS A 80 -23.93 2.64 31.61
C LYS A 80 -25.21 3.23 31.02
N TYR A 81 -26.37 2.85 31.55
CA TYR A 81 -27.70 3.24 31.08
C TYR A 81 -28.59 3.64 32.28
N PRO A 82 -28.18 4.64 33.08
CA PRO A 82 -28.89 4.99 34.31
C PRO A 82 -30.33 5.46 34.07
N ASP A 83 -30.60 6.04 32.89
CA ASP A 83 -31.90 6.57 32.50
C ASP A 83 -32.76 5.57 31.70
N ASP A 84 -32.37 4.30 31.64
CA ASP A 84 -33.13 3.28 30.92
C ASP A 84 -34.50 3.00 31.58
N PRO A 85 -35.63 3.08 30.87
CA PRO A 85 -36.94 2.81 31.44
C PRO A 85 -37.08 1.42 32.08
N MET A 86 -36.38 0.40 31.56
CA MET A 86 -36.45 -0.96 32.09
C MET A 86 -35.80 -1.09 33.47
N LEU A 87 -34.89 -0.17 33.85
CA LEU A 87 -34.35 -0.11 35.21
C LEU A 87 -35.48 0.06 36.24
N GLY A 88 -36.43 0.97 35.96
CA GLY A 88 -37.60 1.20 36.81
C GLY A 88 -38.52 -0.02 36.87
N VAL A 89 -38.74 -0.67 35.73
CA VAL A 89 -39.56 -1.90 35.65
C VAL A 89 -38.97 -3.01 36.51
N TYR A 90 -37.71 -3.36 36.32
CA TYR A 90 -37.05 -4.42 37.10
C TYR A 90 -36.95 -4.06 38.59
N ARG A 91 -36.72 -2.79 38.92
CA ARG A 91 -36.70 -2.34 40.33
C ARG A 91 -38.06 -2.59 41.00
N ASN A 92 -39.16 -2.23 40.34
CA ASN A 92 -40.50 -2.46 40.87
C ASN A 92 -40.80 -3.96 41.02
N GLU A 93 -40.42 -4.78 40.03
CA GLU A 93 -40.57 -6.24 40.13
C GLU A 93 -39.78 -6.83 41.30
N ILE A 94 -38.56 -6.35 41.61
CA ILE A 94 -37.79 -6.77 42.80
C ILE A 94 -38.50 -6.35 44.09
N LEU A 95 -39.02 -5.12 44.15
CA LEU A 95 -39.74 -4.63 45.34
C LEU A 95 -41.02 -5.43 45.61
N SER A 96 -41.72 -5.82 44.55
CA SER A 96 -42.94 -6.63 44.60
C SER A 96 -42.69 -8.13 44.76
N ALA A 97 -41.45 -8.61 44.64
CA ALA A 97 -41.13 -10.03 44.72
C ALA A 97 -41.50 -10.63 46.09
N THR A 98 -42.14 -11.79 46.07
CA THR A 98 -42.59 -12.51 47.27
C THR A 98 -41.61 -13.61 47.69
N SER A 99 -40.62 -13.92 46.85
CA SER A 99 -39.64 -14.96 47.11
C SER A 99 -38.24 -14.63 46.56
N PRO A 100 -37.17 -15.21 47.13
CA PRO A 100 -35.81 -15.10 46.58
C PRO A 100 -35.67 -15.55 45.12
N ASN A 101 -36.46 -16.54 44.70
CA ASN A 101 -36.42 -17.06 43.33
C ASN A 101 -36.96 -16.03 42.33
N GLU A 102 -38.03 -15.32 42.66
CA GLU A 102 -38.54 -14.22 41.83
C GLU A 102 -37.49 -13.12 41.67
N ILE A 103 -36.80 -12.73 42.76
CA ILE A 103 -35.70 -11.75 42.69
C ILE A 103 -34.62 -12.23 41.72
N LYS A 104 -34.23 -13.51 41.81
CA LYS A 104 -33.23 -14.11 40.91
C LYS A 104 -33.67 -14.09 39.45
N ASP A 105 -34.93 -14.43 39.17
CA ASP A 105 -35.48 -14.44 37.81
C ASP A 105 -35.55 -13.02 37.21
N VAL A 106 -35.89 -12.01 38.03
CA VAL A 106 -35.83 -10.60 37.61
C VAL A 106 -34.40 -10.19 37.29
N LEU A 107 -33.43 -10.52 38.15
CA LEU A 107 -32.02 -10.20 37.92
C LEU A 107 -31.46 -10.90 36.66
N ASN A 108 -31.86 -12.15 36.39
CA ASN A 108 -31.46 -12.87 35.18
C ASN A 108 -32.01 -12.18 33.92
N ARG A 109 -33.30 -11.82 33.90
CA ARG A 109 -33.90 -11.08 32.79
C ARG A 109 -33.25 -9.72 32.58
N ALA A 110 -32.94 -9.00 33.65
CA ALA A 110 -32.23 -7.72 33.60
C ALA A 110 -30.81 -7.87 33.00
N ALA A 111 -30.08 -8.92 33.40
CA ALA A 111 -28.76 -9.21 32.86
C ALA A 111 -28.81 -9.55 31.37
N GLU A 112 -29.78 -10.38 30.93
CA GLU A 112 -30.00 -10.70 29.52
C GLU A 112 -30.35 -9.46 28.69
N TYR A 113 -31.21 -8.60 29.22
CA TYR A 113 -31.59 -7.33 28.59
C TYR A 113 -30.38 -6.43 28.35
N ILE A 114 -29.57 -6.20 29.40
CA ILE A 114 -28.37 -5.35 29.30
C ILE A 114 -27.36 -5.95 28.33
N LYS A 115 -27.15 -7.27 28.38
CA LYS A 115 -26.25 -7.98 27.46
C LYS A 115 -26.68 -7.78 26.01
N LEU A 116 -27.97 -7.90 25.71
CA LEU A 116 -28.49 -7.66 24.36
C LEU A 116 -28.31 -6.20 23.94
N LYS A 117 -28.58 -5.25 24.84
CA LYS A 117 -28.45 -3.81 24.58
C LYS A 117 -27.01 -3.42 24.25
N GLU A 118 -26.04 -3.85 25.07
CA GLU A 118 -24.61 -3.62 24.81
C GLU A 118 -24.17 -4.24 23.47
N TYR A 119 -24.66 -5.45 23.17
CA TYR A 119 -24.34 -6.11 21.90
C TYR A 119 -24.88 -5.32 20.69
N LYS A 120 -26.13 -4.83 20.76
CA LYS A 120 -26.70 -3.97 19.72
C LYS A 120 -25.85 -2.72 19.49
N GLU A 121 -25.46 -2.03 20.56
CA GLU A 121 -24.64 -0.81 20.45
C GLU A 121 -23.26 -1.08 19.84
N ASN A 122 -22.60 -2.16 20.26
CA ASN A 122 -21.32 -2.56 19.71
C ASN A 122 -21.41 -2.81 18.19
N ILE A 123 -22.39 -3.60 17.74
CA ILE A 123 -22.56 -3.87 16.30
C ILE A 123 -22.90 -2.60 15.53
N LYS A 124 -23.76 -1.72 16.06
CA LYS A 124 -24.06 -0.42 15.43
C LYS A 124 -22.80 0.45 15.30
N ASN A 125 -21.93 0.46 16.30
CA ASN A 125 -20.66 1.18 16.24
C ASN A 125 -19.68 0.56 15.23
N GLN A 126 -19.64 -0.77 15.11
CA GLN A 126 -18.85 -1.43 14.07
C GLN A 126 -19.31 -1.05 12.66
N ILE A 127 -20.63 -1.03 12.42
CA ILE A 127 -21.21 -0.58 11.15
C ILE A 127 -20.80 0.87 10.85
N LYS A 128 -20.91 1.78 11.83
CA LYS A 128 -20.47 3.17 11.69
C LYS A 128 -18.98 3.27 11.33
N ASN A 129 -18.13 2.50 12.01
CA ASN A 129 -16.68 2.49 11.76
C ASN A 129 -16.32 1.97 10.37
N ILE A 130 -17.05 0.96 9.87
CA ILE A 130 -16.87 0.46 8.49
C ILE A 130 -17.20 1.57 7.49
N CYS A 131 -18.32 2.27 7.68
CA CYS A 131 -18.81 3.28 6.77
C CYS A 131 -17.97 4.57 6.77
N GLY A 132 -17.52 5.01 7.95
CA GLY A 132 -16.96 6.35 8.14
C GLY A 132 -17.95 7.43 7.71
N ASP A 133 -17.46 8.41 6.95
CA ASP A 133 -18.24 9.56 6.48
C ASP A 133 -19.45 9.17 5.60
N PHE A 134 -19.46 7.96 5.03
CA PHE A 134 -20.53 7.48 4.17
C PHE A 134 -21.67 6.79 4.90
N TYR A 135 -21.68 6.77 6.24
CA TYR A 135 -22.70 6.08 7.03
C TYR A 135 -24.13 6.46 6.65
N TYR A 136 -24.43 7.75 6.54
CA TYR A 136 -25.77 8.23 6.21
C TYR A 136 -26.15 8.06 4.74
N GLN A 137 -25.18 7.76 3.87
CA GLN A 137 -25.42 7.52 2.44
C GLN A 137 -25.65 6.03 2.14
N SER A 138 -25.23 5.14 3.05
CA SER A 138 -25.36 3.69 2.86
C SER A 138 -26.76 3.19 3.21
N LYS A 139 -27.46 2.69 2.19
CA LYS A 139 -28.78 2.04 2.39
C LYS A 139 -28.65 0.77 3.23
N TYR A 140 -27.54 0.04 3.08
CA TYR A 140 -27.32 -1.19 3.84
C TYR A 140 -27.02 -0.89 5.31
N ALA A 141 -26.23 0.14 5.61
CA ALA A 141 -25.96 0.54 6.99
C ALA A 141 -27.26 0.91 7.72
N LEU A 142 -28.07 1.77 7.12
CA LEU A 142 -29.35 2.21 7.70
C LEU A 142 -30.33 1.04 7.87
N LYS A 143 -30.39 0.14 6.88
CA LYS A 143 -31.22 -1.07 6.97
C LYS A 143 -30.78 -2.02 8.08
N MET A 144 -29.47 -2.30 8.16
CA MET A 144 -28.90 -3.16 9.21
C MET A 144 -29.21 -2.61 10.59
N VAL A 145 -28.98 -1.31 10.82
CA VAL A 145 -29.23 -0.66 12.11
C VAL A 145 -30.72 -0.75 12.48
N GLY A 146 -31.62 -0.48 11.53
CA GLY A 146 -33.06 -0.59 11.75
C GLY A 146 -33.54 -2.02 12.07
N GLU A 147 -32.94 -3.06 11.47
CA GLU A 147 -33.24 -4.45 11.81
C GLU A 147 -32.62 -4.87 13.16
N ILE A 148 -31.40 -4.42 13.47
CA ILE A 148 -30.72 -4.67 14.75
C ILE A 148 -31.50 -4.07 15.92
N ASP A 149 -32.03 -2.86 15.78
CA ASP A 149 -32.83 -2.23 16.84
C ASP A 149 -34.08 -3.06 17.16
N LYS A 150 -34.67 -3.74 16.17
CA LYS A 150 -35.85 -4.62 16.32
C LYS A 150 -35.53 -6.04 16.78
N ALA A 151 -34.28 -6.49 16.68
CA ALA A 151 -33.88 -7.84 17.03
C ALA A 151 -34.08 -8.14 18.54
N LYS A 152 -34.51 -9.36 18.85
CA LYS A 152 -34.81 -9.82 20.22
C LYS A 152 -33.69 -10.67 20.80
N THR A 153 -32.80 -11.22 19.96
CA THR A 153 -31.72 -12.09 20.40
C THR A 153 -30.38 -11.71 19.76
N ILE A 154 -29.29 -12.15 20.39
CA ILE A 154 -27.92 -11.98 19.86
C ILE A 154 -27.76 -12.75 18.53
N ASP A 155 -28.40 -13.91 18.40
CA ASP A 155 -28.34 -14.73 17.19
C ASP A 155 -29.03 -14.04 16.01
N GLU A 156 -30.18 -13.40 16.24
CA GLU A 156 -30.85 -12.58 15.22
C GLU A 156 -29.94 -11.44 14.74
N ILE A 157 -29.29 -10.73 15.66
CA ILE A 157 -28.35 -9.64 15.33
C ILE A 157 -27.18 -10.18 14.51
N SER A 158 -26.61 -11.31 14.91
CA SER A 158 -25.49 -11.96 14.20
C SER A 158 -25.90 -12.37 12.77
N ASN A 159 -27.11 -12.91 12.62
CA ASN A 159 -27.66 -13.28 11.31
C ASN A 159 -27.89 -12.06 10.41
N ILE A 160 -28.45 -10.96 10.95
CA ILE A 160 -28.61 -9.69 10.23
C ILE A 160 -27.25 -9.17 9.76
N TYR A 161 -26.27 -9.14 10.67
CA TYR A 161 -24.93 -8.63 10.38
C TYR A 161 -24.27 -9.44 9.24
N ASN A 162 -24.21 -10.76 9.38
CA ASN A 162 -23.59 -11.64 8.40
C ASN A 162 -24.28 -11.60 7.03
N LYS A 163 -25.61 -11.46 7.02
CA LYS A 163 -26.41 -11.36 5.79
C LYS A 163 -26.06 -10.11 4.97
N TYR A 164 -25.92 -8.96 5.63
CA TYR A 164 -25.77 -7.67 4.94
C TYR A 164 -24.34 -7.17 4.83
N TYR A 165 -23.42 -7.67 5.67
CA TYR A 165 -22.03 -7.20 5.70
C TYR A 165 -21.33 -7.19 4.32
N PRO A 166 -21.44 -8.23 3.46
CA PRO A 166 -20.79 -8.20 2.14
C PRO A 166 -21.31 -7.07 1.24
N TYR A 167 -22.61 -6.77 1.33
CA TYR A 167 -23.23 -5.71 0.54
C TYR A 167 -22.87 -4.33 1.06
N LEU A 168 -22.87 -4.15 2.38
CA LEU A 168 -22.37 -2.94 3.04
C LEU A 168 -20.93 -2.66 2.64
N TYR A 169 -20.06 -3.67 2.76
CA TYR A 169 -18.64 -3.55 2.45
C TYR A 169 -18.40 -3.06 1.01
N ASN A 170 -19.06 -3.69 0.04
CA ASN A 170 -18.93 -3.34 -1.37
C ASN A 170 -19.51 -1.94 -1.67
N GLU A 171 -20.66 -1.59 -1.10
CA GLU A 171 -21.26 -0.27 -1.29
C GLU A 171 -20.34 0.86 -0.77
N ILE A 172 -19.81 0.70 0.44
CA ILE A 172 -18.89 1.70 1.02
C ILE A 172 -17.61 1.79 0.19
N ARG A 173 -17.06 0.65 -0.23
CA ARG A 173 -15.89 0.61 -1.11
C ARG A 173 -16.13 1.39 -2.40
N ASP A 174 -17.28 1.18 -3.04
CA ASP A 174 -17.64 1.87 -4.28
C ASP A 174 -17.82 3.37 -4.06
N PHE A 175 -18.33 3.81 -2.90
CA PHE A 175 -18.35 5.23 -2.55
C PHE A 175 -16.95 5.84 -2.46
N TYR A 176 -15.98 5.15 -1.84
CA TYR A 176 -14.58 5.62 -1.83
C TYR A 176 -13.98 5.70 -3.24
N VAL A 177 -14.20 4.67 -4.07
CA VAL A 177 -13.73 4.67 -5.47
C VAL A 177 -14.33 5.84 -6.24
N ASN A 178 -15.65 6.04 -6.14
CA ASN A 178 -16.34 7.12 -6.84
C ASN A 178 -15.92 8.50 -6.34
N LYS A 179 -15.67 8.65 -5.03
CA LYS A 179 -15.09 9.88 -4.46
C LYS A 179 -13.77 10.23 -5.15
N TYR A 180 -12.84 9.29 -5.23
CA TYR A 180 -11.55 9.51 -5.89
C TYR A 180 -11.67 9.80 -7.39
N ILE A 181 -12.53 9.06 -8.10
CA ILE A 181 -12.79 9.30 -9.53
C ILE A 181 -13.32 10.72 -9.76
N THR A 182 -14.27 11.15 -8.93
CA THR A 182 -14.89 12.48 -9.05
C THR A 182 -13.89 13.59 -8.73
N GLU A 183 -13.20 13.46 -7.59
CA GLU A 183 -12.25 14.43 -7.07
C GLU A 183 -11.09 14.69 -8.05
N TYR A 184 -10.60 13.65 -8.72
CA TYR A 184 -9.44 13.74 -9.62
C TYR A 184 -9.79 13.62 -11.11
N SER A 185 -11.06 13.79 -11.49
CA SER A 185 -11.54 13.59 -12.86
C SER A 185 -10.83 14.43 -13.94
N GLN A 186 -10.26 15.57 -13.56
CA GLN A 186 -9.54 16.49 -14.46
C GLN A 186 -8.01 16.34 -14.37
N ALA A 187 -7.51 15.52 -13.45
CA ALA A 187 -6.07 15.33 -13.28
C ALA A 187 -5.51 14.52 -14.47
N GLN A 188 -4.33 14.91 -14.96
CA GLN A 188 -3.61 14.08 -15.94
C GLN A 188 -2.75 13.02 -15.25
N TYR A 189 -2.08 13.42 -14.17
CA TYR A 189 -1.18 12.59 -13.39
C TYR A 189 -1.41 12.79 -11.90
N LEU A 190 -1.27 11.69 -11.16
CA LEU A 190 -1.54 11.60 -9.74
C LEU A 190 -0.36 10.94 -9.06
N ARG A 191 0.10 11.56 -7.97
CA ARG A 191 1.00 10.91 -7.01
C ARG A 191 0.14 10.20 -6.00
N VAL A 192 0.41 8.91 -5.83
CA VAL A 192 -0.28 8.06 -4.87
C VAL A 192 0.71 7.54 -3.86
N ILE A 193 0.37 7.70 -2.58
CA ILE A 193 1.13 7.16 -1.45
C ILE A 193 0.28 6.08 -0.78
N SER A 194 0.80 4.85 -0.79
CA SER A 194 0.20 3.69 -0.13
C SER A 194 1.27 2.95 0.67
N ASP A 195 1.03 2.73 1.96
CA ASP A 195 1.95 2.02 2.87
C ASP A 195 3.40 2.53 2.81
N GLY A 196 3.56 3.86 2.72
CA GLY A 196 4.86 4.52 2.64
C GLY A 196 5.52 4.48 1.25
N ASN A 197 4.94 3.80 0.27
CA ASN A 197 5.44 3.77 -1.10
C ASN A 197 4.77 4.85 -1.95
N GLU A 198 5.59 5.70 -2.57
CA GLU A 198 5.16 6.71 -3.52
C GLU A 198 5.30 6.21 -4.96
N ARG A 199 4.24 6.34 -5.75
CA ARG A 199 4.18 6.03 -7.18
C ARG A 199 3.43 7.09 -7.99
N LEU A 200 3.79 7.20 -9.26
CA LEU A 200 3.15 8.10 -10.22
C LEU A 200 2.23 7.33 -11.18
N TYR A 201 0.97 7.73 -11.21
CA TYR A 201 -0.06 7.17 -12.08
C TYR A 201 -0.55 8.23 -13.06
N SER A 202 -0.78 7.86 -14.31
CA SER A 202 -1.74 8.62 -15.12
C SER A 202 -3.14 8.42 -14.54
N TYR A 203 -4.08 9.31 -14.88
CA TYR A 203 -5.45 9.16 -14.41
C TYR A 203 -6.07 7.80 -14.74
N ILE A 204 -5.86 7.28 -15.95
CA ILE A 204 -6.40 5.97 -16.35
C ILE A 204 -5.83 4.85 -15.46
N GLU A 205 -4.51 4.83 -15.28
CA GLU A 205 -3.88 3.82 -14.42
C GLU A 205 -4.28 3.97 -12.95
N PHE A 206 -4.53 5.20 -12.49
CA PHE A 206 -5.03 5.46 -11.14
C PHE A 206 -6.41 4.87 -10.93
N VAL A 207 -7.34 5.09 -11.88
CA VAL A 207 -8.69 4.52 -11.83
C VAL A 207 -8.64 3.00 -11.77
N ASP A 208 -7.80 2.37 -12.60
CA ASP A 208 -7.63 0.92 -12.58
C ASP A 208 -6.97 0.44 -11.28
N PHE A 209 -6.02 1.20 -10.73
CA PHE A 209 -5.39 0.89 -9.46
C PHE A 209 -6.41 0.89 -8.30
N ILE A 210 -7.18 1.96 -8.12
CA ILE A 210 -8.14 2.06 -7.00
C ILE A 210 -9.29 1.05 -7.11
N LYS A 211 -9.70 0.70 -8.34
CA LYS A 211 -10.72 -0.34 -8.59
C LYS A 211 -10.28 -1.73 -8.17
N ASN A 212 -9.00 -1.96 -7.92
CA ASN A 212 -8.48 -3.25 -7.45
C ASN A 212 -8.15 -3.27 -5.95
N LEU A 213 -8.31 -2.15 -5.24
CA LEU A 213 -8.02 -2.07 -3.82
C LEU A 213 -9.20 -2.52 -2.96
N ASP A 214 -8.88 -3.00 -1.76
CA ASP A 214 -9.84 -3.24 -0.69
C ASP A 214 -10.20 -1.93 0.03
N LEU A 215 -11.27 -1.97 0.85
CA LEU A 215 -11.77 -0.79 1.55
C LEU A 215 -10.74 -0.18 2.51
N GLU A 216 -9.96 -1.01 3.21
CA GLU A 216 -9.01 -0.55 4.22
C GLU A 216 -7.81 0.16 3.57
N SER A 217 -7.40 -0.33 2.40
CA SER A 217 -6.39 0.32 1.57
C SER A 217 -6.89 1.66 1.04
N LEU A 218 -8.12 1.70 0.51
CA LEU A 218 -8.74 2.93 0.00
C LEU A 218 -8.85 4.04 1.06
N LYS A 219 -9.18 3.68 2.31
CA LYS A 219 -9.24 4.61 3.45
C LYS A 219 -7.90 5.24 3.81
N LYS A 220 -6.79 4.54 3.54
CA LYS A 220 -5.42 4.98 3.92
C LYS A 220 -4.67 5.68 2.79
N LEU A 221 -5.18 5.63 1.56
CA LEU A 221 -4.56 6.27 0.41
C LEU A 221 -4.41 7.77 0.63
N LYS A 222 -3.25 8.29 0.21
CA LYS A 222 -3.04 9.73 0.03
C LYS A 222 -2.77 9.99 -1.44
N VAL A 223 -3.60 10.82 -2.05
CA VAL A 223 -3.56 11.12 -3.48
C VAL A 223 -3.37 12.62 -3.66
N TYR A 224 -2.52 12.99 -4.61
CA TYR A 224 -2.25 14.39 -4.95
C TYR A 224 -2.19 14.54 -6.47
N GLU A 225 -2.87 15.53 -7.00
CA GLU A 225 -2.67 15.95 -8.39
C GLU A 225 -1.25 16.49 -8.56
N VAL A 226 -0.60 16.10 -9.66
CA VAL A 226 0.76 16.52 -9.97
C VAL A 226 0.84 17.10 -11.37
N LYS A 227 1.34 18.33 -11.47
CA LYS A 227 1.72 18.94 -12.74
C LYS A 227 3.06 18.39 -13.20
N MET A 228 3.09 17.84 -14.41
CA MET A 228 4.29 17.34 -15.05
C MET A 228 4.93 18.42 -15.91
N VAL A 229 6.25 18.54 -15.85
CA VAL A 229 7.04 19.49 -16.65
C VAL A 229 8.18 18.79 -17.36
N TYR A 230 8.61 19.36 -18.48
CA TYR A 230 9.69 18.82 -19.28
C TYR A 230 11.03 19.25 -18.72
N ILE A 231 11.95 18.30 -18.61
CA ILE A 231 13.36 18.53 -18.32
C ILE A 231 14.22 17.78 -19.33
N ILE A 232 15.47 18.21 -19.44
CA ILE A 232 16.50 17.50 -20.19
C ILE A 232 17.54 17.02 -19.19
N LEU A 233 17.88 15.75 -19.25
CA LEU A 233 18.82 15.13 -18.34
C LEU A 233 19.92 14.39 -19.13
N PRO A 234 21.19 14.82 -19.03
CA PRO A 234 22.32 14.03 -19.54
C PRO A 234 22.62 12.90 -18.57
N ILE A 235 22.85 11.69 -19.08
CA ILE A 235 23.08 10.48 -18.29
C ILE A 235 24.08 9.59 -18.99
N LEU A 236 25.05 9.06 -18.27
CA LEU A 236 25.96 8.06 -18.83
C LEU A 236 25.19 6.79 -19.20
N ALA A 237 25.49 6.21 -20.36
CA ALA A 237 24.86 5.01 -20.87
C ALA A 237 24.89 3.89 -19.82
N LYS A 238 26.03 3.69 -19.13
CA LYS A 238 26.15 2.68 -18.06
C LYS A 238 25.18 2.86 -16.88
N ASN A 239 24.70 4.08 -16.63
CA ASN A 239 23.75 4.40 -15.57
C ASN A 239 22.28 4.38 -16.06
N CYS A 240 22.07 4.18 -17.36
CA CYS A 240 20.76 4.05 -18.00
C CYS A 240 20.51 2.62 -18.54
N GLY A 241 21.58 1.89 -18.86
CA GLY A 241 21.53 0.70 -19.72
C GLY A 241 21.19 1.12 -21.15
N ASP A 242 20.23 0.43 -21.75
CA ASP A 242 19.68 0.77 -23.07
C ASP A 242 19.04 2.16 -23.11
N ILE A 243 19.20 2.87 -24.23
CA ILE A 243 18.41 4.09 -24.46
C ILE A 243 16.91 3.77 -24.39
N PRO A 244 16.13 4.44 -23.53
CA PRO A 244 14.71 4.14 -23.37
C PRO A 244 13.88 4.68 -24.54
N LYS A 245 12.75 4.02 -24.82
CA LYS A 245 11.80 4.44 -25.86
C LYS A 245 10.90 5.57 -25.34
N PRO A 246 10.43 6.50 -26.20
CA PRO A 246 9.36 7.42 -25.86
C PRO A 246 8.16 6.71 -25.25
N GLY A 247 7.56 7.31 -24.22
CA GLY A 247 6.47 6.74 -23.42
C GLY A 247 6.92 5.82 -22.29
N SER A 248 8.19 5.39 -22.24
CA SER A 248 8.68 4.54 -21.15
C SER A 248 8.61 5.26 -19.81
N LYS A 249 8.00 4.62 -18.81
CA LYS A 249 8.08 5.05 -17.42
C LYS A 249 9.40 4.62 -16.80
N VAL A 250 9.99 5.51 -16.03
CA VAL A 250 11.29 5.29 -15.43
C VAL A 250 11.35 5.82 -14.00
N ILE A 251 12.21 5.21 -13.18
CA ILE A 251 12.59 5.73 -11.86
C ILE A 251 13.94 6.42 -12.00
N ILE A 252 14.03 7.62 -11.44
CA ILE A 252 15.25 8.44 -11.45
C ILE A 252 15.89 8.39 -10.07
N TYR A 253 17.18 8.08 -10.03
CA TYR A 253 17.97 7.96 -8.81
C TYR A 253 19.11 8.96 -8.79
N LYS A 254 19.39 9.49 -7.59
CA LYS A 254 20.66 10.17 -7.32
C LYS A 254 21.69 9.13 -6.91
N LEU A 255 22.86 9.17 -7.53
CA LEU A 255 24.02 8.37 -7.16
C LEU A 255 24.91 9.15 -6.19
N SER A 256 25.35 8.48 -5.12
CA SER A 256 26.35 9.02 -4.19
C SER A 256 27.32 7.89 -3.86
N GLY A 257 28.40 7.80 -4.64
CA GLY A 257 29.34 6.69 -4.58
C GLY A 257 28.67 5.36 -4.95
N LYS A 258 28.67 4.39 -4.01
CA LYS A 258 28.01 3.08 -4.20
C LYS A 258 26.53 3.07 -3.83
N ASN A 259 26.01 4.16 -3.27
CA ASN A 259 24.62 4.24 -2.83
C ASN A 259 23.76 4.96 -3.88
N SER A 260 22.49 4.58 -3.95
CA SER A 260 21.49 5.26 -4.76
C SER A 260 20.25 5.58 -3.94
N SER A 261 19.65 6.74 -4.21
CA SER A 261 18.40 7.18 -3.57
C SER A 261 17.38 7.57 -4.64
N LYS A 262 16.15 7.03 -4.53
CA LYS A 262 15.05 7.39 -5.44
C LYS A 262 14.75 8.89 -5.30
N ILE A 263 14.77 9.62 -6.41
CA ILE A 263 14.33 11.02 -6.47
C ILE A 263 12.85 11.06 -6.82
N THR A 264 12.49 10.49 -7.98
CA THR A 264 11.13 10.52 -8.51
C THR A 264 10.94 9.52 -9.66
N GLU A 265 9.72 9.46 -10.18
CA GLU A 265 9.37 8.76 -11.42
C GLU A 265 9.18 9.77 -12.54
N GLY A 266 9.50 9.38 -13.77
CA GLY A 266 9.37 10.21 -14.96
C GLY A 266 8.94 9.41 -16.18
N ILE A 267 8.58 10.12 -17.24
CA ILE A 267 8.19 9.54 -18.52
C ILE A 267 9.13 10.08 -19.59
N ILE A 268 9.76 9.16 -20.33
CA ILE A 268 10.65 9.52 -21.43
C ILE A 268 9.80 10.08 -22.57
N THR A 269 10.09 11.29 -23.02
CA THR A 269 9.44 11.87 -24.21
C THR A 269 10.33 11.69 -25.42
N LYS A 270 11.64 11.86 -25.27
CA LYS A 270 12.64 11.62 -26.32
C LYS A 270 13.97 11.20 -25.70
N GLY A 271 14.80 10.54 -26.50
CA GLY A 271 16.17 10.19 -26.14
C GLY A 271 17.11 10.44 -27.32
N TYR A 272 18.28 10.97 -27.02
CA TYR A 272 19.33 11.25 -27.98
C TYR A 272 20.65 10.64 -27.50
N ILE A 273 21.48 10.19 -28.44
CA ILE A 273 22.87 9.81 -28.16
C ILE A 273 23.74 11.02 -28.45
N ILE A 274 24.54 11.41 -27.47
CA ILE A 274 25.63 12.36 -27.70
C ILE A 274 26.79 11.55 -28.27
N VAL A 275 27.02 11.70 -29.57
CA VAL A 275 28.07 10.96 -30.28
C VAL A 275 29.40 11.68 -30.03
N PRO A 276 30.39 11.03 -29.37
CA PRO A 276 31.72 11.59 -29.25
C PRO A 276 32.43 11.58 -30.61
N ASP A 277 33.35 12.51 -30.82
CA ASP A 277 34.27 12.42 -31.96
C ASP A 277 35.10 11.12 -31.82
N ILE A 278 35.03 10.23 -32.80
CA ILE A 278 35.78 8.97 -32.76
C ILE A 278 37.23 9.28 -33.16
N SER A 279 38.19 9.07 -32.27
CA SER A 279 39.62 9.13 -32.57
C SER A 279 40.27 7.77 -32.35
N TYR A 280 40.93 7.25 -33.37
CA TYR A 280 41.73 6.04 -33.31
C TYR A 280 43.20 6.39 -33.51
N SER A 281 44.08 5.83 -32.67
CA SER A 281 45.52 5.94 -32.86
C SER A 281 46.16 4.60 -32.58
N GLU A 282 46.97 4.12 -33.51
CA GLU A 282 47.80 2.94 -33.35
C GLU A 282 49.25 3.32 -33.68
N SER A 283 50.20 2.79 -32.91
CA SER A 283 51.62 2.94 -33.19
C SER A 283 52.30 1.59 -33.10
N SER A 284 53.09 1.26 -34.11
CA SER A 284 53.98 0.11 -34.11
C SER A 284 55.42 0.58 -34.26
N SER A 285 56.29 0.02 -33.44
CA SER A 285 57.73 0.26 -33.51
C SER A 285 58.43 -1.05 -33.86
N LYS A 286 59.26 -1.03 -34.89
CA LYS A 286 60.22 -2.11 -35.16
C LYS A 286 61.61 -1.57 -34.88
N SER A 287 62.33 -2.24 -33.99
CA SER A 287 63.74 -1.99 -33.74
C SER A 287 64.56 -3.20 -34.14
N VAL A 288 65.64 -2.97 -34.87
CA VAL A 288 66.65 -3.98 -35.15
C VAL A 288 67.96 -3.47 -34.58
N SER A 289 68.60 -4.30 -33.75
CA SER A 289 69.95 -4.06 -33.24
C SER A 289 70.87 -5.14 -33.77
N LEU A 290 71.94 -4.75 -34.44
CA LEU A 290 73.02 -5.64 -34.85
C LEU A 290 74.21 -5.36 -33.94
N ASN A 291 74.83 -6.43 -33.43
CA ASN A 291 76.00 -6.34 -32.58
C ASN A 291 77.10 -7.17 -33.24
N ASP A 292 78.14 -6.52 -33.73
CA ASP A 292 79.30 -7.19 -34.33
C ASP A 292 80.58 -6.63 -33.71
N ASN A 293 81.39 -7.53 -33.14
CA ASN A 293 82.67 -7.24 -32.48
C ASN A 293 82.71 -6.02 -31.53
N GLY A 294 81.64 -5.79 -30.77
CA GLY A 294 81.60 -4.80 -29.69
C GLY A 294 81.07 -3.42 -30.09
N GLU A 295 80.76 -3.21 -31.37
CA GLU A 295 80.00 -2.05 -31.83
C GLU A 295 78.54 -2.46 -32.08
N THR A 296 77.62 -1.69 -31.50
CA THR A 296 76.17 -1.91 -31.66
C THR A 296 75.60 -0.82 -32.54
N GLU A 297 75.06 -1.21 -33.70
CA GLU A 297 74.25 -0.34 -34.54
C GLU A 297 72.76 -0.68 -34.36
N SER A 298 71.95 0.34 -34.07
CA SER A 298 70.51 0.19 -33.91
C SER A 298 69.77 1.08 -34.89
N ALA A 299 68.81 0.50 -35.62
CA ALA A 299 67.85 1.22 -36.43
C ALA A 299 66.44 0.97 -35.89
N SER A 300 65.67 2.05 -35.71
CA SER A 300 64.27 1.96 -35.31
C SER A 300 63.37 2.71 -36.28
N GLU A 301 62.30 2.07 -36.70
CA GLU A 301 61.23 2.70 -37.46
C GLU A 301 59.95 2.68 -36.61
N THR A 302 59.34 3.84 -36.41
CA THR A 302 58.04 3.97 -35.76
C THR A 302 57.01 4.37 -36.81
N LYS A 303 56.00 3.53 -37.00
CA LYS A 303 54.83 3.85 -37.81
C LYS A 303 53.67 4.15 -36.89
N SER A 304 53.12 5.36 -37.00
CA SER A 304 51.88 5.73 -36.32
C SER A 304 50.79 6.00 -37.35
N VAL A 305 49.59 5.52 -37.05
CA VAL A 305 48.37 5.83 -37.77
C VAL A 305 47.40 6.45 -36.78
N THR A 306 47.07 7.71 -36.99
CA THR A 306 46.04 8.41 -36.23
C THR A 306 44.96 8.87 -37.20
N TYR A 307 43.71 8.52 -36.93
CA TYR A 307 42.57 9.08 -37.67
C TYR A 307 41.45 9.49 -36.71
N SER A 308 40.78 10.60 -37.06
CA SER A 308 39.61 11.10 -36.35
C SER A 308 38.42 11.13 -37.31
N LEU A 309 37.36 10.40 -36.97
CA LEU A 309 36.09 10.40 -37.68
C LEU A 309 35.19 11.48 -37.06
N LYS A 310 35.26 12.71 -37.57
CA LYS A 310 34.31 13.80 -37.26
C LYS A 310 32.98 13.71 -38.05
N GLY A 311 32.67 12.52 -38.60
CA GLY A 311 31.85 12.38 -39.82
C GLY A 311 30.33 12.54 -39.67
N ILE A 312 29.72 12.15 -38.55
CA ILE A 312 28.25 12.20 -38.41
C ILE A 312 27.74 13.65 -38.48
N ASN A 313 28.44 14.58 -37.83
CA ASN A 313 28.08 16.00 -37.86
C ASN A 313 28.17 16.55 -39.29
N PHE A 314 29.22 16.23 -40.05
CA PHE A 314 29.36 16.67 -41.44
C PHE A 314 28.32 16.06 -42.39
N ILE A 315 27.90 14.80 -42.17
CA ILE A 315 26.81 14.16 -42.93
C ILE A 315 25.49 14.91 -42.71
N LEU A 316 25.18 15.25 -41.45
CA LEU A 316 23.97 16.00 -41.10
C LEU A 316 24.00 17.42 -41.69
N HIS A 317 25.10 18.15 -41.54
CA HIS A 317 25.26 19.48 -42.12
C HIS A 317 25.13 19.44 -43.65
N SER A 318 25.75 18.46 -44.31
CA SER A 318 25.66 18.29 -45.78
C SER A 318 24.25 17.97 -46.25
N ALA A 319 23.48 17.23 -45.45
CA ALA A 319 22.06 16.94 -45.72
C ALA A 319 21.17 18.19 -45.57
N VAL A 320 21.39 19.00 -44.53
CA VAL A 320 20.61 20.23 -44.29
C VAL A 320 20.85 21.28 -45.38
N ILE A 321 22.07 21.39 -45.91
CA ILE A 321 22.38 22.32 -47.02
C ILE A 321 22.08 21.75 -48.42
N GLY A 322 21.37 20.62 -48.51
CA GLY A 322 20.89 20.04 -49.77
C GLY A 322 21.94 19.27 -50.59
N LYS A 323 23.15 19.02 -50.06
CA LYS A 323 24.19 18.22 -50.74
C LYS A 323 23.98 16.71 -50.59
N LEU A 324 23.22 16.29 -49.58
CA LEU A 324 22.79 14.90 -49.38
C LEU A 324 21.27 14.85 -49.27
N ASN A 325 20.65 13.74 -49.67
CA ASN A 325 19.21 13.56 -49.52
C ASN A 325 18.85 13.48 -48.03
N TYR A 326 18.24 14.56 -47.52
CA TYR A 326 17.83 14.67 -46.12
C TYR A 326 16.93 13.52 -45.66
N TYR A 327 15.96 13.10 -46.47
CA TYR A 327 15.05 12.03 -46.10
C TYR A 327 15.76 10.68 -46.01
N GLU A 328 16.71 10.40 -46.90
CA GLU A 328 17.49 9.17 -46.85
C GLU A 328 18.41 9.13 -45.62
N VAL A 329 19.10 10.24 -45.34
CA VAL A 329 19.95 10.39 -44.15
C VAL A 329 19.10 10.26 -42.87
N LEU A 330 17.95 10.92 -42.83
CA LEU A 330 16.99 10.84 -41.73
C LEU A 330 16.55 9.39 -41.51
N GLN A 331 16.15 8.66 -42.54
CA GLN A 331 15.69 7.27 -42.39
C GLN A 331 16.80 6.33 -41.91
N LYS A 332 18.05 6.56 -42.32
CA LYS A 332 19.20 5.75 -41.89
C LYS A 332 19.59 6.02 -40.43
N LEU A 333 19.52 7.27 -39.99
CA LEU A 333 19.89 7.68 -38.63
C LEU A 333 18.73 7.66 -37.63
N LYS A 334 17.48 7.69 -38.11
CA LYS A 334 16.28 7.54 -37.29
C LYS A 334 16.35 6.17 -36.61
N ASN A 335 16.28 6.17 -35.29
CA ASN A 335 16.44 5.00 -34.42
C ASN A 335 17.86 4.43 -34.35
N TYR A 336 18.89 5.18 -34.75
CA TYR A 336 20.29 4.73 -34.62
C TYR A 336 20.59 4.21 -33.22
N GLY A 337 20.21 4.94 -32.17
CA GLY A 337 20.45 4.50 -30.80
C GLY A 337 19.72 3.22 -30.40
N TYR A 338 18.52 2.97 -30.94
CA TYR A 338 17.82 1.70 -30.68
C TYR A 338 18.48 0.52 -31.40
N ARG A 339 18.96 0.74 -32.63
CA ARG A 339 19.74 -0.25 -33.36
C ARG A 339 21.10 -0.50 -32.70
N LEU A 340 21.70 0.54 -32.11
CA LEU A 340 22.91 0.41 -31.33
C LEU A 340 22.68 -0.54 -30.15
N ASN A 341 21.64 -0.31 -29.33
CA ASN A 341 21.29 -1.24 -28.25
C ASN A 341 21.16 -2.69 -28.75
N GLU A 342 20.47 -2.93 -29.88
CA GLU A 342 20.33 -4.29 -30.45
C GLU A 342 21.67 -4.94 -30.85
N ILE A 343 22.64 -4.13 -31.29
CA ILE A 343 23.99 -4.59 -31.62
C ILE A 343 24.78 -4.86 -30.34
N GLU A 344 24.71 -3.97 -29.35
CA GLU A 344 25.35 -4.13 -28.05
C GLU A 344 24.85 -5.40 -27.35
N ASP A 345 23.54 -5.65 -27.35
CA ASP A 345 22.93 -6.88 -26.83
C ASP A 345 23.46 -8.16 -27.51
N LYS A 346 23.67 -8.11 -28.83
CA LYS A 346 24.15 -9.26 -29.61
C LYS A 346 25.65 -9.49 -29.48
N THR A 347 26.44 -8.43 -29.32
CA THR A 347 27.91 -8.48 -29.35
C THR A 347 28.53 -8.47 -27.96
N GLY A 348 27.80 -8.00 -26.94
CA GLY A 348 28.30 -7.71 -25.60
C GLY A 348 29.26 -6.52 -25.54
N ILE A 349 29.47 -5.82 -26.65
CA ILE A 349 30.32 -4.62 -26.72
C ILE A 349 29.46 -3.43 -26.33
N PHE A 350 29.74 -2.82 -25.19
CA PHE A 350 29.01 -1.67 -24.67
C PHE A 350 29.98 -0.53 -24.36
N ASP A 351 29.73 0.66 -24.92
CA ASP A 351 30.55 1.84 -24.62
C ASP A 351 30.01 2.57 -23.39
N ASP A 352 30.65 2.32 -22.25
CA ASP A 352 30.26 2.87 -20.95
C ASP A 352 30.49 4.38 -20.82
N LYS A 353 31.16 5.01 -21.81
CA LYS A 353 31.44 6.44 -21.87
C LYS A 353 30.42 7.22 -22.68
N LEU A 354 29.51 6.56 -23.39
CA LEU A 354 28.45 7.24 -24.12
C LEU A 354 27.56 8.03 -23.15
N VAL A 355 27.12 9.21 -23.56
CA VAL A 355 26.16 10.02 -22.81
C VAL A 355 24.85 10.06 -23.60
N TYR A 356 23.76 9.74 -22.92
CA TYR A 356 22.42 9.92 -23.44
C TYR A 356 21.84 11.23 -22.93
N LEU A 357 21.22 11.99 -23.83
CA LEU A 357 20.45 13.17 -23.49
C LEU A 357 18.97 12.79 -23.55
N LEU A 358 18.32 12.74 -22.39
CA LEU A 358 16.92 12.30 -22.28
C LEU A 358 16.01 13.49 -22.00
N GLU A 359 15.00 13.66 -22.85
CA GLU A 359 13.88 14.55 -22.58
C GLU A 359 12.85 13.77 -21.75
N LEU A 360 12.51 14.29 -20.57
CA LEU A 360 11.67 13.63 -19.58
C LEU A 360 10.53 14.55 -19.16
N LYS A 361 9.34 13.98 -18.96
CA LYS A 361 8.31 14.59 -18.11
C LYS A 361 8.50 14.12 -16.68
N VAL A 362 8.62 15.05 -15.74
CA VAL A 362 8.76 14.77 -14.31
C VAL A 362 7.80 15.62 -13.48
N PRO A 363 7.47 15.21 -12.24
CA PRO A 363 6.73 16.05 -11.29
C PRO A 363 7.42 17.40 -11.07
N SER A 364 6.67 18.48 -11.24
CA SER A 364 7.18 19.86 -11.09
C SER A 364 7.84 20.14 -9.74
N ASP A 365 7.33 19.56 -8.67
CA ASP A 365 7.86 19.68 -7.31
C ASP A 365 9.17 18.90 -7.08
N LYS A 366 9.60 18.08 -8.04
CA LYS A 366 10.86 17.32 -7.97
C LYS A 366 11.95 17.88 -8.88
N VAL A 367 11.64 18.89 -9.69
CA VAL A 367 12.59 19.49 -10.65
C VAL A 367 13.84 20.01 -9.95
N ASN A 368 13.71 20.73 -8.83
CA ASN A 368 14.86 21.28 -8.10
C ASN A 368 15.81 20.20 -7.59
N ASN A 369 15.33 18.98 -7.36
CA ASN A 369 16.18 17.85 -6.95
C ASN A 369 16.93 17.21 -8.13
N LEU A 370 16.51 17.52 -9.35
CA LEU A 370 17.10 17.03 -10.60
C LEU A 370 18.01 18.09 -11.24
N LEU A 371 17.71 19.37 -11.04
CA LEU A 371 18.54 20.48 -11.50
C LEU A 371 19.92 20.43 -10.82
N GLY A 372 20.97 20.55 -11.62
CA GLY A 372 22.35 20.59 -11.13
C GLY A 372 23.00 19.23 -10.87
N LEU A 373 22.30 18.12 -11.09
CA LEU A 373 22.93 16.80 -11.11
C LEU A 373 23.77 16.65 -12.40
N SER A 374 24.99 16.17 -12.24
CA SER A 374 25.83 15.77 -13.36
C SER A 374 25.41 14.40 -13.94
N ASP A 375 25.83 14.11 -15.16
CA ASP A 375 25.63 12.84 -15.86
C ASP A 375 26.14 11.61 -15.09
N LYS A 376 27.14 11.81 -14.20
CA LYS A 376 27.70 10.80 -13.29
C LYS A 376 26.89 10.58 -12.02
N GLU A 377 26.08 11.55 -11.63
CA GLU A 377 25.30 11.54 -10.39
C GLU A 377 23.87 11.05 -10.58
N VAL A 378 23.48 10.70 -11.81
CA VAL A 378 22.13 10.21 -12.10
C VAL A 378 22.16 8.81 -12.68
N ALA A 379 21.21 7.99 -12.23
CA ALA A 379 20.85 6.74 -12.86
C ALA A 379 19.35 6.68 -13.12
N ILE A 380 18.98 5.93 -14.16
CA ILE A 380 17.60 5.70 -14.54
C ILE A 380 17.35 4.20 -14.69
N ALA A 381 16.22 3.72 -14.17
CA ALA A 381 15.76 2.36 -14.36
C ALA A 381 14.33 2.34 -14.95
N LYS A 382 14.10 1.52 -15.97
CA LYS A 382 12.75 1.31 -16.55
C LYS A 382 11.83 0.62 -15.54
N ILE A 383 10.60 1.10 -15.43
CA ILE A 383 9.52 0.40 -14.71
C ILE A 383 8.95 -0.64 -15.68
N LYS A 384 8.93 -1.91 -15.26
CA LYS A 384 8.38 -3.02 -16.04
C LYS A 384 6.86 -3.06 -15.98
#